data_AF-A0A398BC83-F1
#
_entry.id   AF-A0A398BC83-F1
#
_cell.length_a   1.000
_cell.length_b   1.000
_cell.length_c   1.000
_cell.angle_alpha   90.00
_cell.angle_beta   90.00
_cell.angle_gamma   90.00
#
_symmetry.space_group_name_H-M   'P 1'
#
loop_
_entity.id
_entity.type
_entity.pdbx_description
1 polymer ?
#
loop_
_entity_poly.entity_id
_entity_poly.type
_entity_poly.pdbx_seq_one_letter_code
_entity_poly.pdbx_strand_id
1 'polypeptide(L)'
;MLEKTTRINYLYDFYQSLLTEKQQSYMSLYYLDDYSLGEIAEEYEVSRQAVYDNIKRTEAMLEEYEAKLLLFQKFQQRNRWIAEFKALIEHESVTKEELAQAIAALEKLD
;
A
#
# COMPACT_ATOMS: atom_id res chain seq x y z
N MET A 1 -9.95 -9.41 8.13
CA MET A 1 -10.63 -8.33 7.39
C MET A 1 -9.84 -7.03 7.47
N LEU A 2 -9.52 -6.52 8.67
CA LEU A 2 -8.73 -5.29 8.86
C LEU A 2 -7.39 -5.31 8.10
N GLU A 3 -6.60 -6.38 8.23
CA GLU A 3 -5.29 -6.46 7.53
C GLU A 3 -5.40 -6.40 6.00
N LYS A 4 -6.45 -6.99 5.43
CA LYS A 4 -6.68 -6.94 3.98
C LYS A 4 -7.08 -5.53 3.54
N THR A 5 -8.01 -4.90 4.26
CA THR A 5 -8.44 -3.52 3.97
C THR A 5 -7.26 -2.55 4.06
N THR A 6 -6.46 -2.65 5.13
CA THR A 6 -5.26 -1.83 5.32
C THR A 6 -4.24 -2.04 4.19
N ARG A 7 -4.00 -3.29 3.78
CA ARG A 7 -3.11 -3.56 2.65
C ARG A 7 -3.61 -2.91 1.37
N ILE A 8 -4.87 -3.10 1.02
CA ILE A 8 -5.43 -2.52 -0.21
C ILE A 8 -5.37 -0.98 -0.19
N ASN A 9 -5.59 -0.33 0.95
CA ASN A 9 -5.42 1.12 1.08
C ASN A 9 -3.99 1.55 0.74
N TYR A 10 -2.98 0.88 1.29
CA TYR A 10 -1.59 1.18 0.93
C TYR A 10 -1.31 0.93 -0.55
N LEU A 11 -1.76 -0.20 -1.11
CA LEU A 11 -1.55 -0.47 -2.54
C LEU A 11 -2.24 0.58 -3.41
N TYR A 12 -3.44 1.03 -3.03
CA TYR A 12 -4.14 2.11 -3.71
C TYR A 12 -3.31 3.40 -3.69
N ASP A 13 -2.76 3.81 -2.54
CA ASP A 13 -1.91 5.00 -2.45
C ASP A 13 -0.71 4.95 -3.41
N PHE A 14 -0.09 3.77 -3.57
CA PHE A 14 1.06 3.59 -4.48
C PHE A 14 0.67 3.53 -5.96
N TYR A 15 -0.49 2.96 -6.29
CA TYR A 15 -0.79 2.54 -7.66
C TYR A 15 -2.07 3.14 -8.25
N GLN A 16 -2.82 3.97 -7.52
CA GLN A 16 -4.08 4.57 -8.00
C GLN A 16 -3.94 5.28 -9.35
N SER A 17 -2.79 5.92 -9.61
CA SER A 17 -2.50 6.63 -10.87
C SER A 17 -2.42 5.72 -12.10
N LEU A 18 -2.28 4.41 -11.91
CA LEU A 18 -2.29 3.40 -12.98
C LEU A 18 -3.70 2.88 -13.29
N LEU A 19 -4.67 3.21 -12.44
CA LEU A 19 -6.05 2.78 -12.59
C LEU A 19 -6.82 3.73 -13.50
N THR A 20 -7.87 3.22 -14.15
CA THR A 20 -8.84 4.06 -14.87
C THR A 20 -9.67 4.91 -13.89
N GLU A 21 -10.20 6.03 -14.34
CA GLU A 21 -11.03 6.94 -13.51
C GLU A 21 -12.18 6.20 -12.81
N LYS A 22 -12.84 5.27 -13.50
CA LYS A 22 -13.93 4.47 -12.93
C LYS A 22 -13.47 3.55 -11.80
N GLN A 23 -12.31 2.92 -11.95
CA GLN A 23 -11.71 2.08 -10.91
C GLN A 23 -11.28 2.92 -9.71
N GLN A 24 -10.64 4.07 -9.96
CA GLN A 24 -10.26 5.01 -8.90
C GLN A 24 -11.48 5.46 -8.09
N SER A 25 -12.56 5.84 -8.78
CA SER A 25 -13.79 6.35 -8.15
C SER A 25 -14.45 5.30 -7.25
N TYR A 26 -14.60 4.06 -7.74
CA TYR A 26 -15.21 2.99 -6.95
C TYR A 26 -14.34 2.60 -5.75
N MET A 27 -13.02 2.56 -5.93
CA MET A 27 -12.10 2.27 -4.83
C MET A 27 -12.10 3.38 -3.78
N SER A 28 -12.09 4.66 -4.20
CA SER A 28 -12.17 5.80 -3.26
C SER A 28 -13.43 5.74 -2.42
N LEU A 29 -14.59 5.63 -3.08
CA LEU A 29 -15.87 5.58 -2.37
C LEU A 29 -15.94 4.42 -1.38
N TYR A 30 -15.46 3.23 -1.78
CA TYR A 30 -15.54 2.04 -0.93
C TYR A 30 -14.50 1.99 0.19
N TYR A 31 -13.25 2.39 -0.08
CA TYR A 31 -12.12 2.22 0.85
C TYR A 31 -11.75 3.48 1.63
N LEU A 32 -12.10 4.67 1.13
CA LEU A 32 -11.76 5.97 1.74
C LEU A 32 -12.99 6.67 2.32
N ASP A 33 -14.12 6.60 1.61
CA ASP A 33 -15.36 7.29 2.01
C ASP A 33 -16.38 6.35 2.71
N ASP A 34 -16.02 5.08 2.93
CA ASP A 34 -16.84 4.05 3.60
C ASP A 34 -18.23 3.80 2.98
N TYR A 35 -18.41 4.10 1.68
CA TYR A 35 -19.65 3.78 0.96
C TYR A 35 -19.83 2.26 0.84
N SER A 36 -21.05 1.80 1.03
CA SER A 36 -21.44 0.44 0.69
C SER A 36 -21.52 0.24 -0.83
N LEU A 37 -21.41 -1.02 -1.26
CA LEU A 37 -21.60 -1.40 -2.67
C LEU A 37 -22.97 -1.01 -3.22
N GLY A 38 -23.98 -0.86 -2.34
CA GLY A 38 -25.32 -0.44 -2.72
C GLY A 38 -25.38 1.06 -3.02
N GLU A 39 -24.78 1.88 -2.15
CA GLU A 39 -24.71 3.34 -2.33
C GLU A 39 -23.93 3.70 -3.60
N ILE A 40 -22.81 3.03 -3.87
CA ILE A 40 -22.05 3.22 -5.11
C ILE A 40 -22.86 2.78 -6.33
N ALA A 41 -23.64 1.70 -6.21
CA ALA A 41 -24.46 1.21 -7.32
C ALA A 41 -25.59 2.18 -7.67
N GLU A 42 -26.21 2.79 -6.65
CA GLU A 42 -27.24 3.82 -6.82
C GLU A 42 -26.67 5.09 -7.45
N GLU A 43 -25.56 5.61 -6.93
CA GLU A 43 -24.89 6.83 -7.42
C GLU A 43 -24.50 6.73 -8.91
N TYR A 44 -24.07 5.55 -9.36
CA TYR A 44 -23.61 5.32 -10.72
C TYR A 44 -24.66 4.65 -11.62
N GLU A 45 -25.89 4.45 -11.14
CA GLU A 45 -26.98 3.77 -11.85
C GLU A 45 -26.56 2.40 -12.44
N VAL A 46 -25.81 1.62 -11.67
CA VAL A 46 -25.34 0.27 -12.05
C VAL A 46 -25.84 -0.79 -11.07
N SER A 47 -25.62 -2.08 -11.38
CA SER A 47 -25.93 -3.14 -10.43
C SER A 47 -24.89 -3.21 -9.31
N ARG A 48 -25.33 -3.58 -8.10
CA ARG A 48 -24.43 -3.90 -6.98
C ARG A 48 -23.37 -4.94 -7.34
N GLN A 49 -23.71 -5.90 -8.19
CA GLN A 49 -22.78 -6.91 -8.69
C GLN A 49 -21.68 -6.29 -9.57
N ALA A 50 -22.03 -5.33 -10.43
CA ALA A 50 -21.06 -4.65 -11.28
C ALA A 50 -20.04 -3.85 -10.46
N VAL A 51 -20.47 -3.21 -9.37
CA VAL A 51 -19.57 -2.53 -8.42
C VAL A 51 -18.64 -3.54 -7.74
N TYR A 52 -19.20 -4.63 -7.21
CA TYR A 52 -18.44 -5.70 -6.56
C TYR A 52 -17.35 -6.27 -7.47
N ASP A 53 -17.71 -6.63 -8.71
CA ASP A 53 -16.80 -7.22 -9.68
C ASP A 53 -15.71 -6.23 -10.12
N ASN A 54 -16.03 -4.93 -10.18
CA ASN A 54 -15.05 -3.90 -10.48
C ASN A 54 -14.03 -3.75 -9.34
N ILE A 55 -14.48 -3.65 -8.09
CA ILE A 55 -13.60 -3.54 -6.92
C ILE A 55 -12.71 -4.77 -6.80
N LYS A 56 -13.27 -5.98 -6.95
CA LYS A 56 -12.50 -7.23 -6.86
C LYS A 56 -11.44 -7.36 -7.94
N ARG A 57 -11.73 -6.95 -9.18
CA ARG A 57 -10.72 -6.92 -10.25
C ARG A 57 -9.66 -5.87 -10.00
N THR A 58 -10.04 -4.71 -9.48
CA THR A 58 -9.10 -3.64 -9.15
C THR A 58 -8.17 -4.05 -8.00
N GLU A 59 -8.67 -4.70 -6.95
CA GLU A 59 -7.85 -5.32 -5.89
C GLU A 59 -6.80 -6.27 -6.50
N ALA A 60 -7.21 -7.15 -7.42
CA ALA A 60 -6.29 -8.09 -8.06
C ALA A 60 -5.22 -7.38 -8.91
N MET A 61 -5.58 -6.31 -9.62
CA MET A 61 -4.63 -5.50 -10.38
C MET A 61 -3.60 -4.80 -9.47
N LEU A 62 -4.04 -4.24 -8.35
CA LEU A 62 -3.15 -3.61 -7.37
C LEU A 62 -2.13 -4.60 -6.80
N GLU A 63 -2.57 -5.82 -6.48
CA GLU A 63 -1.69 -6.90 -6.03
C GLU A 63 -0.70 -7.34 -7.13
N GLU A 64 -1.15 -7.37 -8.39
CA GLU A 64 -0.27 -7.67 -9.53
C GLU A 64 0.79 -6.58 -9.73
N TYR A 65 0.43 -5.31 -9.59
CA TYR A 65 1.39 -4.21 -9.60
C TYR A 65 2.39 -4.35 -8.47
N GLU A 66 1.93 -4.66 -7.24
CA GLU A 66 2.84 -4.88 -6.12
C GLU A 66 3.79 -6.06 -6.36
N ALA A 67 3.31 -7.17 -6.89
CA ALA A 67 4.16 -8.33 -7.19
C ALA A 67 5.28 -8.00 -8.21
N LYS A 68 5.05 -7.02 -9.09
CA LYS A 68 6.00 -6.61 -10.13
C LYS A 68 6.92 -5.46 -9.69
N LEU A 69 6.39 -4.50 -8.94
CA LEU A 69 7.05 -3.23 -8.64
C LEU A 69 7.57 -3.15 -7.20
N LEU A 70 6.96 -3.90 -6.28
CA LEU A 70 7.34 -4.04 -4.88
C LEU A 70 7.43 -2.69 -4.13
N LEU A 71 6.66 -1.67 -4.53
CA LEU A 71 6.79 -0.33 -3.97
C LEU A 71 6.39 -0.29 -2.49
N PHE A 72 5.31 -1.00 -2.13
CA PHE A 72 4.87 -1.06 -0.74
C PHE A 72 5.85 -1.87 0.11
N GLN A 73 6.30 -3.03 -0.37
CA GLN A 73 7.33 -3.82 0.32
C GLN A 73 8.60 -3.00 0.55
N LYS A 74 9.12 -2.34 -0.49
CA LYS A 74 10.32 -1.49 -0.38
C LYS A 74 10.09 -0.33 0.59
N PHE A 75 8.88 0.25 0.62
CA PHE A 75 8.51 1.27 1.59
C PHE A 75 8.54 0.76 3.04
N GLN A 76 7.96 -0.43 3.29
CA GLN A 76 7.99 -1.05 4.61
C GLN A 76 9.43 -1.35 5.06
N GLN A 77 10.28 -1.82 4.14
CA GLN A 77 11.69 -2.07 4.43
C GLN A 77 12.42 -0.78 4.79
N ARG A 78 12.27 0.29 3.99
CA ARG A 78 12.84 1.61 4.31
C ARG A 78 12.38 2.13 5.67
N ASN A 79 11.10 2.02 6.01
CA ASN A 79 10.59 2.50 7.28
C ASN A 79 11.14 1.74 8.48
N ARG A 80 11.26 0.40 8.36
CA ARG A 80 11.88 -0.42 9.40
C ARG A 80 13.30 0.07 9.70
N TRP A 81 14.03 0.43 8.66
CA TRP A 81 15.42 0.81 8.78
C TRP A 81 15.57 2.20 9.34
N ILE A 82 14.73 3.14 8.90
CA ILE A 82 14.66 4.46 9.53
C ILE A 82 14.41 4.33 11.03
N ALA A 83 13.55 3.38 11.46
CA ALA A 83 13.33 3.12 12.87
C ALA A 83 14.58 2.53 13.56
N GLU A 84 15.26 1.56 12.94
CA GLU A 84 16.52 0.99 13.44
C GLU A 84 17.62 2.06 13.57
N PHE A 85 17.79 2.92 12.56
CA PHE A 85 18.75 4.04 12.59
C PHE A 85 18.41 5.07 13.67
N LYS A 86 17.13 5.41 13.85
CA LYS A 86 16.71 6.31 14.94
C LYS A 86 17.08 5.72 16.30
N ALA A 87 16.83 4.43 16.51
CA ALA A 87 17.21 3.74 17.75
C ALA A 87 18.73 3.73 17.97
N LEU A 88 19.53 3.56 16.90
CA LEU A 88 20.99 3.66 16.99
C LEU A 88 21.43 5.08 17.39
N ILE A 89 20.82 6.13 16.84
CA ILE A 89 21.17 7.53 17.17
C ILE A 89 20.83 7.87 18.63
N GLU A 90 19.78 7.28 19.19
CA GLU A 90 19.39 7.46 20.59
C GLU A 90 20.33 6.72 21.56
N HIS A 91 21.18 5.82 21.07
CA HIS A 91 22.14 5.07 21.87
C HIS A 91 23.35 5.93 22.25
N GLU A 92 23.66 6.00 23.54
CA GLU A 92 24.71 6.88 24.11
C GLU A 92 26.11 6.60 23.53
N SER A 93 26.34 5.39 23.03
CA SER A 93 27.51 5.03 22.23
C SER A 93 27.13 4.04 21.12
N VAL A 94 27.40 4.43 19.87
CA VAL A 94 27.29 3.56 18.68
C VAL A 94 28.69 3.11 18.27
N THR A 95 28.87 1.81 18.06
CA THR A 95 30.13 1.24 17.62
C THR A 95 30.29 1.36 16.09
N LYS A 96 31.54 1.35 15.61
CA LYS A 96 31.84 1.30 14.17
C LYS A 96 31.26 0.06 13.49
N GLU A 97 31.15 -1.04 14.24
CA GLU A 97 30.62 -2.31 13.72
C GLU A 97 29.11 -2.25 13.50
N GLU A 98 28.35 -1.66 14.43
CA GLU A 98 26.90 -1.42 14.27
C GLU A 98 26.62 -0.48 13.10
N LEU A 99 27.42 0.59 12.96
CA LEU A 99 27.36 1.50 11.81
C LEU A 99 27.67 0.78 10.49
N ALA A 100 28.70 -0.06 10.45
CA ALA A 100 29.05 -0.83 9.27
C ALA A 100 27.96 -1.84 8.89
N GLN A 101 27.34 -2.51 9.86
CA GLN A 101 26.23 -3.43 9.62
C GLN A 101 25.01 -2.71 9.05
N ALA A 102 24.67 -1.54 9.59
CA ALA A 102 23.53 -0.76 9.12
C ALA A 102 23.76 -0.20 7.70
N ILE A 103 25.00 0.21 7.37
CA ILE A 103 25.38 0.61 5.99
C ILE A 103 25.37 -0.59 5.03
N ALA A 104 25.94 -1.73 5.42
CA ALA A 104 25.99 -2.93 4.58
C ALA A 104 24.60 -3.52 4.34
N ALA A 105 23.67 -3.30 5.28
CA ALA A 105 22.28 -3.52 5.01
C ALA A 105 21.87 -2.60 3.83
N LEU A 106 22.13 -1.28 3.88
CA LEU A 106 21.50 -0.28 2.99
C LEU A 106 21.83 -0.53 1.53
N GLU A 107 23.04 -1.03 1.30
CA GLU A 107 23.55 -1.41 -0.01
C GLU A 107 22.83 -2.61 -0.64
N LYS A 108 22.12 -3.44 0.14
CA LYS A 108 21.36 -4.60 -0.37
C LYS A 108 19.95 -4.24 -0.86
N LEU A 109 19.61 -2.96 -0.90
CA LEU A 109 18.26 -2.47 -1.19
C LEU A 109 18.03 -2.18 -2.69
N ASP A 110 19.12 -2.15 -3.47
CA ASP A 110 19.14 -2.11 -4.94
C ASP A 110 19.22 -3.53 -5.54
#